data_AF-A0ABD4TBD9-F1
#
_entry.id   AF-A0ABD4TBD9-F1
#
_cell.length_a   1.000
_cell.length_b   1.000
_cell.length_c   1.000
_cell.angle_alpha   90.00
_cell.angle_beta   90.00
_cell.angle_gamma   90.00
#
_symmetry.space_group_name_H-M   'P 1'
#
loop_
_entity.id
_entity.type
_entity.pdbx_description
1 polymer ?
#
loop_
_entity_poly.entity_id
_entity_poly.type
_entity_poly.pdbx_seq_one_letter_code
_entity_poly.pdbx_strand_id
1 'polypeptide(L)' 'MTSIEADVREIKESIRELTKKIDLLLDERERMAVMKLSERSLSAFLLEEPDLYTVRDVRAVYR' A
#
# COMPACT_ATOMS: atom_id res chain seq x y z
N MET A 1 4.05 -34.60 31.81
CA MET A 1 3.10 -33.90 30.90
C MET A 1 2.54 -34.96 29.98
N THR A 2 1.21 -35.01 29.85
CA THR A 2 0.57 -36.03 28.98
C THR A 2 0.74 -35.63 27.50
N SER A 3 0.84 -36.60 26.59
CA SER A 3 1.05 -36.35 25.15
C SER A 3 0.07 -35.30 24.59
N ILE A 4 -1.19 -35.38 25.03
CA ILE A 4 -2.26 -34.48 24.60
C ILE A 4 -2.00 -33.02 25.01
N GLU A 5 -1.42 -32.78 26.19
CA GLU A 5 -1.08 -31.42 26.64
C GLU A 5 0.05 -30.80 25.80
N ALA A 6 0.97 -31.63 25.30
CA ALA A 6 2.03 -31.19 24.41
C ALA A 6 1.46 -30.81 23.03
N ASP A 7 0.62 -31.66 22.45
CA ASP A 7 -0.02 -31.43 21.16
C ASP A 7 -0.89 -30.16 21.18
N VAL A 8 -1.69 -29.97 22.24
CA VAL A 8 -2.53 -28.77 22.41
C VAL A 8 -1.67 -27.50 22.53
N ARG A 9 -0.49 -27.59 23.15
CA ARG A 9 0.43 -26.46 23.26
C ARG A 9 1.03 -26.10 21.90
N GLU A 10 1.44 -27.09 21.13
CA GLU A 10 2.00 -26.91 19.78
C GLU A 10 0.96 -26.30 18.81
N ILE A 11 -0.29 -26.79 18.86
CA ILE A 11 -1.40 -26.24 18.09
C ILE A 11 -1.63 -24.76 18.46
N LYS A 12 -1.62 -24.42 19.75
CA LYS A 12 -1.78 -23.02 20.19
C LYS A 12 -0.66 -22.12 19.68
N GLU A 13 0.57 -22.61 19.68
CA GLU A 13 1.71 -21.83 19.18
C GLU A 13 1.62 -21.62 17.67
N SER A 14 1.27 -22.67 16.93
CA SER A 14 1.02 -22.60 15.48
C SER A 14 -0.09 -21.61 15.13
N ILE A 15 -1.19 -21.61 15.90
CA ILE A 15 -2.29 -20.64 15.72
C ILE A 15 -1.79 -19.21 15.97
N ARG A 16 -1.00 -18.97 17.02
CA ARG A 16 -0.44 -17.63 17.28
C ARG A 16 0.45 -17.14 16.14
N GLU A 17 1.28 -18.02 15.58
CA GLU A 17 2.10 -17.67 14.43
C GLU A 17 1.26 -17.35 13.20
N LEU A 18 0.22 -18.15 12.94
CA LEU A 18 -0.72 -17.90 11.85
C LEU A 18 -1.43 -16.56 12.01
N THR A 19 -1.91 -16.23 13.22
CA THR A 19 -2.53 -14.94 13.51
C THR A 19 -1.58 -13.79 13.21
N LYS A 20 -0.33 -13.85 13.69
CA LYS A 20 0.68 -12.82 13.40
C LYS A 20 0.92 -12.64 11.89
N LYS A 21 0.97 -13.73 11.13
CA LYS A 21 1.14 -13.67 9.67
C LYS A 21 -0.07 -13.05 8.98
N ILE A 22 -1.28 -13.36 9.45
CA ILE A 22 -2.51 -12.74 8.92
C ILE A 22 -2.51 -11.24 9.19
N ASP A 23 -2.12 -10.80 10.39
CA ASP A 23 -2.06 -9.37 10.74
C ASP A 23 -1.10 -8.61 9.81
N LEU A 24 0.06 -9.19 9.50
CA LEU A 24 1.02 -8.60 8.55
C LEU A 24 0.44 -8.49 7.13
N LEU A 25 -0.24 -9.54 6.65
CA LEU A 25 -0.87 -9.53 5.34
C LEU A 25 -2.02 -8.51 5.24
N LEU A 26 -2.75 -8.30 6.34
CA LEU A 26 -3.80 -7.29 6.41
C LEU A 26 -3.23 -5.87 6.35
N ASP A 27 -2.18 -5.57 7.12
CA ASP A 27 -1.50 -4.26 7.07
C ASP A 27 -0.94 -3.97 5.66
N GLU A 28 -0.30 -4.95 5.02
CA GLU A 28 0.21 -4.79 3.66
C GLU A 28 -0.91 -4.55 2.64
N ARG A 29 -2.03 -5.28 2.77
CA ARG A 29 -3.21 -5.07 1.92
C ARG A 29 -3.80 -3.67 2.09
N GLU A 30 -3.90 -3.18 3.31
CA GLU A 30 -4.41 -1.83 3.61
C GLU A 30 -3.50 -0.75 3.02
N ARG A 31 -2.18 -0.89 3.21
CA ARG A 31 -1.19 0.02 2.60
C ARG A 31 -1.31 0.07 1.08
N MET A 32 -1.38 -1.09 0.43
CA MET A 32 -1.57 -1.16 -1.02
C MET A 32 -2.88 -0.51 -1.47
N ALA A 33 -3.97 -0.70 -0.71
CA ALA A 33 -5.26 -0.09 -1.03
C ALA A 33 -5.18 1.44 -0.97
N VAL A 34 -4.55 1.99 0.07
CA VAL A 34 -4.31 3.44 0.20
C VAL A 34 -3.43 3.95 -0.93
N MET A 35 -2.32 3.27 -1.24
CA MET A 35 -1.43 3.66 -2.34
C MET A 35 -2.16 3.73 -3.69
N LYS A 36 -2.97 2.72 -4.01
CA LYS A 36 -3.77 2.71 -5.26
C LYS A 36 -4.81 3.83 -5.29
N LEU A 37 -5.42 4.15 -4.15
CA LEU A 37 -6.36 5.27 -4.07
C LEU A 37 -5.64 6.59 -4.32
N SER A 38 -4.49 6.80 -3.68
CA SER A 38 -3.66 7.99 -3.87
C SER A 38 -3.16 8.12 -5.30
N GLU A 39 -2.70 7.04 -5.92
CA GLU A 39 -2.27 7.00 -7.33
C GLU A 39 -3.41 7.46 -8.26
N ARG A 40 -4.61 6.89 -8.10
CA ARG A 40 -5.77 7.28 -8.90
C ARG A 40 -6.14 8.74 -8.70
N SER A 41 -6.20 9.19 -7.45
CA SER A 41 -6.51 10.59 -7.13
C SER A 41 -5.50 11.56 -7.73
N LEU A 42 -4.21 11.25 -7.62
CA LEU A 42 -3.14 12.09 -8.16
C LEU A 42 -3.17 12.11 -9.69
N SER A 43 -3.39 10.96 -10.32
CA SER A 43 -3.51 10.88 -11.77
C SER A 43 -4.67 11.70 -12.31
N ALA A 44 -5.84 11.66 -11.65
CA ALA A 44 -6.99 12.47 -12.01
C ALA A 44 -6.70 13.97 -11.84
N PHE A 45 -6.08 14.36 -10.73
CA PHE A 45 -5.69 15.75 -10.47
C PHE A 45 -4.76 16.29 -11.57
N LEU A 46 -3.70 15.55 -11.92
CA LEU A 46 -2.74 15.97 -12.94
C LEU A 46 -3.33 16.01 -14.35
N LEU A 47 -4.32 15.16 -14.66
CA LEU A 47 -5.01 15.19 -15.95
C LEU A 47 -5.91 16.41 -16.12
N GLU A 48 -6.40 16.98 -15.02
CA GLU A 48 -7.22 18.19 -15.04
C GLU A 48 -6.38 19.48 -15.05
N GLU A 49 -5.06 19.39 -14.85
CA GLU A 49 -4.19 20.56 -14.87
C GLU A 49 -4.06 21.12 -16.30
N PRO A 50 -4.36 22.42 -16.51
CA PRO A 50 -4.19 23.04 -17.82
C PRO A 50 -2.70 23.22 -18.15
N ASP A 51 -2.34 23.04 -19.42
CA ASP A 51 -1.00 23.36 -19.91
C ASP A 51 -0.72 24.87 -19.74
N LEU A 52 0.07 25.22 -18.74
CA LEU A 52 0.39 26.62 -18.42
C LEU A 52 1.34 27.27 -19.44
N TYR A 53 2.15 26.47 -20.13
CA TYR A 53 3.10 26.95 -21.13
C TYR A 53 3.05 26.08 -22.38
N THR A 54 2.90 26.73 -23.52
CA THR A 54 2.99 26.11 -24.83
C THR A 54 4.37 26.31 -25.42
N VAL A 55 4.74 25.51 -26.42
CA VAL A 55 6.01 25.66 -27.17
C VAL A 55 6.15 27.08 -27.78
N ARG A 56 5.03 27.78 -27.98
CA ARG A 56 5.03 29.17 -28.49
C ARG A 56 5.51 30.16 -27.42
N ASP A 57 5.30 29.88 -26.14
CA ASP A 57 5.71 30.71 -25.01
C ASP A 57 7.22 30.59 -24.73
N VAL A 58 7.87 29.55 -25.27
CA VAL A 58 9.32 29.32 -25.16
C VAL A 58 10.15 30.39 -25.92
N ARG A 59 9.54 31.23 -26.76
CA ARG A 59 10.21 32.41 -27.38
C ARG A 59 10.41 33.57 -26.40
N ALA A 60 10.70 33.30 -25.13
CA ALA A 60 11.24 34.31 -24.23
C ALA A 60 12.62 34.74 -24.77
N VAL A 61 12.62 35.87 -25.47
CA VAL A 61 13.81 36.55 -25.97
C VAL A 61 14.65 36.93 -24.74
N TYR A 62 15.78 36.27 -24.53
CA TYR A 62 16.83 36.79 -23.66
C TYR A 62 17.25 38.16 -24.24
N ARG A 63 16.96 39.24 -23.52
CA ARG A 63 17.48 40.59 -23.76
C ARG A 63 18.64 40.85 -22.83
#